data_AF-A0A3S4CHA1-F1
#
_entry.id   AF-A0A3S4CHA1-F1
#
_cell.length_a   1.000
_cell.length_b   1.000
_cell.length_c   1.000
_cell.angle_alpha   90.00
_cell.angle_beta   90.00
_cell.angle_gamma   90.00
#
_symmetry.space_group_name_H-M   'P 1'
#
loop_
_entity.id
_entity.type
_entity.pdbx_description
1 polymer ?
#
loop_
_entity_poly.entity_id
_entity_poly.type
_entity_poly.pdbx_seq_one_letter_code
_entity_poly.pdbx_strand_id
1 'polypeptide(L)'
;MTVEEPTQKRSKIYGAGMTPYGVFLFAQTYRANADGLALVAAKVGPRMSDHPRRFLYFQALEHYLRSFLWLKGKEPAEIRAYNHNFSGMLDDSKALGLVVPKAVESFIQSRTVANDYTRIRYDHQLDDPEDPNQQPPPMAQLQRAVRVLENAVGRAIRATGIEVTIPGDLKLSLVAGC
;
A
#
# COMPACT_ATOMS: atom_id res chain seq x y z
N MET A 1 18.38 -35.32 34.85
CA MET A 1 18.34 -33.92 34.37
C MET A 1 17.70 -33.91 33.00
N THR A 2 16.40 -33.60 32.95
CA THR A 2 15.69 -33.33 31.69
C THR A 2 16.04 -31.92 31.26
N VAL A 3 16.70 -31.80 30.11
CA VAL A 3 16.99 -30.50 29.49
C VAL A 3 15.70 -30.08 28.78
N GLU A 4 15.01 -29.07 29.31
CA GLU A 4 13.93 -28.42 28.57
C GLU A 4 14.54 -27.69 27.37
N GLU A 5 14.14 -28.09 26.16
CA GLU A 5 14.44 -27.32 24.95
C GLU A 5 13.78 -25.93 25.06
N PRO A 6 14.52 -24.85 24.76
CA PRO A 6 13.94 -23.51 24.78
C PRO A 6 12.88 -23.42 23.69
N THR A 7 11.62 -23.29 24.10
CA THR A 7 10.50 -23.02 23.19
C THR A 7 10.74 -21.68 22.52
N GLN A 8 11.25 -21.73 21.29
CA GLN A 8 11.51 -20.56 20.47
C GLN A 8 10.18 -19.83 20.25
N LYS A 9 9.99 -18.72 20.95
CA LYS A 9 8.77 -17.92 20.94
C LYS A 9 8.59 -17.39 19.51
N ARG A 10 7.74 -18.06 18.71
CA ARG A 10 7.43 -17.63 17.33
C ARG A 10 7.00 -16.17 17.38
N SER A 11 7.75 -15.30 16.71
CA SER A 11 7.43 -13.88 16.61
C SER A 11 6.00 -13.72 16.11
N LYS A 12 5.17 -12.96 16.83
CA LYS A 12 3.79 -12.71 16.42
C LYS A 12 3.80 -11.97 15.08
N ILE A 13 3.32 -12.65 14.04
CA ILE A 13 3.12 -12.06 12.71
C ILE A 13 1.76 -11.37 12.71
N TYR A 14 1.76 -10.05 12.87
CA TYR A 14 0.55 -9.25 12.71
C TYR A 14 0.08 -9.30 11.25
N GLY A 15 -1.23 -9.53 11.03
CA GLY A 15 -1.81 -9.65 9.69
C GLY A 15 -1.91 -11.07 9.12
N ALA A 16 -1.46 -12.10 9.84
CA ALA A 16 -1.51 -13.50 9.38
C ALA A 16 -2.92 -14.05 9.08
N GLY A 17 -3.98 -13.39 9.56
CA GLY A 17 -5.37 -13.77 9.27
C GLY A 17 -5.98 -13.06 8.06
N MET A 18 -5.24 -12.17 7.38
CA MET A 18 -5.75 -11.50 6.18
C MET A 18 -5.56 -12.40 4.95
N THR A 19 -6.34 -12.18 3.90
CA THR A 19 -6.08 -12.76 2.58
C THR A 19 -5.39 -11.69 1.71
N PRO A 20 -4.77 -12.05 0.57
CA PRO A 20 -4.27 -11.06 -0.38
C PRO A 20 -5.33 -10.01 -0.75
N TYR A 21 -6.59 -10.43 -0.89
CA TYR A 21 -7.72 -9.54 -1.13
C TYR A 21 -8.05 -8.65 0.08
N GLY A 22 -8.02 -9.19 1.30
CA GLY A 22 -8.17 -8.38 2.51
C GLY A 22 -7.11 -7.27 2.62
N VAL A 23 -5.86 -7.58 2.27
CA VAL A 23 -4.78 -6.57 2.23
C VAL A 23 -5.01 -5.52 1.14
N PHE A 24 -5.56 -5.92 -0.01
CA PHE A 24 -5.95 -4.99 -1.07
C PHE A 24 -7.04 -4.02 -0.62
N LEU A 25 -8.11 -4.52 0.02
CA LEU A 25 -9.15 -3.67 0.59
C LEU A 25 -8.58 -2.72 1.65
N PHE A 26 -7.66 -3.21 2.48
CA PHE A 26 -6.97 -2.40 3.47
C PHE A 26 -6.11 -1.30 2.82
N ALA A 27 -5.45 -1.56 1.70
CA ALA A 27 -4.77 -0.54 0.92
C ALA A 27 -5.74 0.53 0.38
N GLN A 28 -6.94 0.12 -0.05
CA GLN A 28 -7.98 1.04 -0.51
C GLN A 28 -8.47 1.96 0.62
N THR A 29 -8.58 1.47 1.86
CA THR A 29 -8.98 2.34 2.98
C THR A 29 -7.93 3.42 3.24
N TYR A 30 -6.64 3.10 3.21
CA TYR A 30 -5.57 4.11 3.34
C TYR A 30 -5.65 5.17 2.25
N ARG A 31 -5.80 4.77 0.99
CA ARG A 31 -5.93 5.69 -0.15
C ARG A 31 -7.18 6.56 0.00
N ALA A 32 -8.33 5.98 0.34
CA ALA A 32 -9.57 6.72 0.52
C ALA A 32 -9.49 7.72 1.69
N ASN A 33 -8.86 7.36 2.80
CA ASN A 33 -8.62 8.29 3.90
C ASN A 33 -7.67 9.43 3.49
N ALA A 34 -6.64 9.14 2.70
CA ALA A 34 -5.76 10.17 2.13
C ALA A 34 -6.55 11.15 1.24
N ASP A 35 -7.44 10.65 0.38
CA ASP A 35 -8.33 11.48 -0.43
C ASP A 35 -9.26 12.33 0.47
N GLY A 36 -9.81 11.75 1.55
CA GLY A 36 -10.67 12.45 2.50
C GLY A 36 -9.99 13.61 3.22
N LEU A 37 -8.70 13.47 3.57
CA LEU A 37 -7.93 14.55 4.20
C LEU A 37 -7.78 15.77 3.30
N ALA A 38 -7.84 15.61 1.97
CA ALA A 38 -7.80 16.74 1.03
C ALA A 38 -8.90 17.76 1.29
N LEU A 39 -10.08 17.30 1.74
CA LEU A 39 -11.27 18.13 1.98
C LEU A 39 -11.12 19.04 3.21
N VAL A 40 -10.23 18.68 4.13
CA VAL A 40 -9.99 19.42 5.38
C VAL A 40 -8.64 20.11 5.41
N ALA A 41 -7.74 19.81 4.45
CA ALA A 41 -6.39 20.40 4.38
C ALA A 41 -6.42 21.93 4.41
N ALA A 42 -7.32 22.56 3.65
CA ALA A 42 -7.47 24.02 3.64
C ALA A 42 -7.92 24.62 4.99
N LYS A 43 -8.55 23.82 5.86
CA LYS A 43 -9.05 24.25 7.18
C LYS A 43 -7.99 24.19 8.28
N VAL A 44 -6.97 23.35 8.11
CA VAL A 44 -5.88 23.18 9.09
C VAL A 44 -4.77 24.24 8.91
N GLY A 45 -4.77 24.94 7.76
CA GLY A 45 -3.92 26.09 7.49
C GLY A 45 -2.59 25.72 6.80
N PRO A 46 -1.95 26.68 6.12
CA PRO A 46 -0.86 26.43 5.15
C PRO A 46 0.53 26.19 5.79
N ARG A 47 0.60 25.78 7.05
CA ARG A 47 1.87 25.85 7.83
C ARG A 47 2.74 24.60 7.77
N MET A 48 2.26 23.50 7.19
CA MET A 48 3.03 22.26 7.07
C MET A 48 2.73 21.62 5.72
N SER A 49 3.72 20.94 5.14
CA SER A 49 3.46 20.00 4.04
C SER A 49 2.32 19.07 4.45
N ASP A 50 1.55 18.52 3.50
CA ASP A 50 0.43 17.62 3.78
C ASP A 50 0.92 16.22 4.24
N HIS A 51 1.74 16.18 5.28
CA HIS A 51 2.43 14.99 5.83
C HIS A 51 1.44 13.84 6.08
N PRO A 52 0.29 14.05 6.76
CA PRO A 52 -0.63 12.96 7.06
C PRO A 52 -1.17 12.31 5.78
N ARG A 53 -1.52 13.12 4.78
CA ARG A 53 -2.02 12.59 3.52
C ARG A 53 -0.94 11.85 2.73
N ARG A 54 0.29 12.39 2.69
CA ARG A 54 1.43 11.72 2.07
C ARG A 54 1.70 10.37 2.73
N PHE A 55 1.70 10.33 4.06
CA PHE A 55 1.88 9.11 4.84
C PHE A 55 0.84 8.05 4.46
N LEU A 56 -0.44 8.42 4.43
CA LEU A 56 -1.51 7.50 4.07
C LEU A 56 -1.39 6.98 2.62
N TYR A 57 -0.94 7.80 1.67
CA TYR A 57 -0.66 7.29 0.32
C TYR A 57 0.54 6.33 0.27
N PHE A 58 1.61 6.57 1.02
CA PHE A 58 2.72 5.61 1.11
C PHE A 58 2.29 4.30 1.78
N GLN A 59 1.42 4.35 2.80
CA GLN A 59 0.80 3.14 3.36
C GLN A 59 0.00 2.38 2.31
N ALA A 60 -0.85 3.07 1.54
CA ALA A 60 -1.62 2.45 0.46
C ALA A 60 -0.70 1.79 -0.58
N LEU A 61 0.34 2.51 -1.01
CA LEU A 61 1.36 2.03 -1.94
C LEU A 61 2.00 0.73 -1.46
N GLU A 62 2.49 0.72 -0.21
CA GLU A 62 3.09 -0.46 0.39
C GLU A 62 2.09 -1.61 0.42
N HIS A 63 0.88 -1.39 0.92
CA HIS A 63 -0.12 -2.45 1.05
C HIS A 63 -0.57 -3.02 -0.30
N TYR A 64 -0.61 -2.24 -1.38
CA TYR A 64 -0.83 -2.80 -2.72
C TYR A 64 0.30 -3.76 -3.13
N LEU A 65 1.56 -3.38 -2.92
CA LEU A 65 2.70 -4.27 -3.22
C LEU A 65 2.67 -5.52 -2.33
N ARG A 66 2.36 -5.39 -1.03
CA ARG A 66 2.20 -6.55 -0.11
C ARG A 66 1.11 -7.50 -0.57
N SER A 67 -0.04 -6.95 -0.97
CA SER A 67 -1.16 -7.73 -1.50
C SER A 67 -0.74 -8.52 -2.74
N PHE A 68 -0.02 -7.89 -3.68
CA PHE A 68 0.46 -8.58 -4.88
C PHE A 68 1.50 -9.66 -4.57
N LEU A 69 2.50 -9.37 -3.74
CA LEU A 69 3.52 -10.36 -3.34
C LEU A 69 2.87 -11.57 -2.69
N TRP A 70 1.92 -11.35 -1.78
CA TRP A 70 1.19 -12.43 -1.13
C TRP A 70 0.33 -13.23 -2.12
N LEU A 71 -0.36 -12.54 -3.03
CA LEU A 71 -1.13 -13.18 -4.11
C LEU A 71 -0.25 -14.10 -4.97
N LYS A 72 1.03 -13.77 -5.12
CA LYS A 72 2.03 -14.55 -5.86
C LYS A 72 2.76 -15.59 -5.00
N GLY A 73 2.28 -15.86 -3.79
CA GLY A 73 2.77 -16.94 -2.95
C GLY A 73 3.94 -16.57 -2.03
N LYS A 74 4.27 -15.28 -1.87
CA LYS A 74 5.21 -14.85 -0.83
C LYS A 74 4.58 -14.97 0.55
N GLU A 75 5.34 -15.51 1.50
CA GLU A 75 4.89 -15.68 2.87
C GLU A 75 4.87 -14.33 3.63
N PRO A 76 3.95 -14.14 4.60
CA PRO A 76 3.89 -12.91 5.40
C PRO A 76 5.21 -12.53 6.08
N ALA A 77 6.04 -13.51 6.44
CA ALA A 77 7.37 -13.28 7.01
C ALA A 77 8.34 -12.67 6.00
N GLU A 78 8.37 -13.17 4.75
CA GLU A 78 9.17 -12.61 3.66
C GLU A 78 8.71 -11.18 3.34
N ILE A 79 7.38 -10.96 3.28
CA ILE A 79 6.81 -9.64 3.02
C ILE A 79 7.14 -8.65 4.15
N ARG A 80 7.21 -9.12 5.40
CA ARG A 80 7.60 -8.26 6.53
C ARG A 80 9.08 -7.88 6.47
N ALA A 81 9.94 -8.73 5.90
CA ALA A 81 11.37 -8.50 5.83
C ALA A 81 11.77 -7.30 4.96
N TYR A 82 10.91 -6.86 4.03
CA TYR A 82 11.19 -5.66 3.23
C TYR A 82 11.31 -4.38 4.08
N ASN A 83 10.73 -4.31 5.28
CA ASN A 83 10.87 -3.16 6.20
C ASN A 83 10.68 -1.79 5.52
N HIS A 84 9.55 -1.60 4.83
CA HIS A 84 9.22 -0.38 4.05
C HIS A 84 10.12 -0.10 2.83
N ASN A 85 10.95 -1.05 2.40
CA ASN A 85 11.70 -0.94 1.15
C ASN A 85 10.79 -1.12 -0.08
N PHE A 86 10.14 -0.02 -0.51
CA PHE A 86 9.22 -0.05 -1.64
C PHE A 86 9.88 -0.43 -2.96
N SER A 87 11.15 -0.03 -3.19
CA SER A 87 11.90 -0.43 -4.38
C SER A 87 12.06 -1.95 -4.42
N GLY A 88 12.55 -2.56 -3.34
CA GLY A 88 12.72 -4.02 -3.28
C GLY A 88 11.40 -4.78 -3.46
N MET A 89 10.32 -4.27 -2.87
CA MET A 89 8.99 -4.85 -3.05
C MET A 89 8.49 -4.72 -4.50
N LEU A 90 8.75 -3.58 -5.14
CA LEU A 90 8.38 -3.36 -6.53
C LEU A 90 9.18 -4.27 -7.47
N ASP A 91 10.49 -4.37 -7.27
CA ASP A 91 11.38 -5.18 -8.10
C ASP A 91 10.97 -6.66 -8.03
N ASP A 92 10.69 -7.18 -6.83
CA ASP A 92 10.21 -8.56 -6.66
C ASP A 92 8.79 -8.75 -7.23
N SER A 93 7.90 -7.76 -7.05
CA SER A 93 6.56 -7.82 -7.65
C SER A 93 6.66 -7.88 -9.17
N LYS A 94 7.57 -7.11 -9.79
CA LYS A 94 7.80 -7.12 -11.23
C LYS A 94 8.38 -8.47 -11.69
N ALA A 95 9.33 -9.04 -10.96
CA ALA A 95 9.85 -10.38 -11.23
C ALA A 95 8.74 -11.45 -11.21
N LEU A 96 7.70 -11.23 -10.40
CA LEU A 96 6.50 -12.08 -10.30
C LEU A 96 5.36 -11.67 -11.26
N GLY A 97 5.64 -10.77 -12.21
CA GLY A 97 4.74 -10.41 -13.30
C GLY A 97 3.87 -9.17 -13.08
N LEU A 98 4.16 -8.33 -12.07
CA LEU A 98 3.51 -7.03 -11.95
C LEU A 98 3.98 -6.11 -13.08
N VAL A 99 3.03 -5.54 -13.83
CA VAL A 99 3.33 -4.58 -14.90
C VAL A 99 2.81 -3.20 -14.50
N VAL A 100 3.73 -2.22 -14.44
CA VAL A 100 3.45 -0.81 -14.21
C VAL A 100 4.21 0.05 -15.22
N PRO A 101 3.77 1.29 -15.52
CA PRO A 101 4.51 2.19 -16.42
C PRO A 101 5.87 2.57 -15.84
N LYS A 102 6.91 2.66 -16.68
CA LYS A 102 8.28 3.04 -16.29
C LYS A 102 8.36 4.31 -15.44
N ALA A 103 7.54 5.32 -15.74
CA ALA A 103 7.48 6.56 -14.95
C ALA A 103 7.03 6.33 -13.48
N VAL A 104 6.16 5.35 -13.23
CA VAL A 104 5.75 4.97 -11.86
C VAL A 104 6.86 4.18 -11.18
N GLU A 105 7.58 3.33 -11.92
CA GLU A 105 8.73 2.60 -11.37
C GLU A 105 9.82 3.56 -10.90
N SER A 106 10.25 4.46 -11.79
CA SER A 106 11.27 5.47 -11.47
C SER A 106 10.84 6.37 -10.33
N PHE A 107 9.55 6.71 -10.25
CA PHE A 107 8.99 7.41 -9.10
C PHE A 107 9.23 6.62 -7.82
N ILE A 108 8.71 5.39 -7.71
CA ILE A 108 8.80 4.56 -6.49
C ILE A 108 10.25 4.38 -6.05
N GLN A 109 11.14 4.03 -6.99
CA GLN A 109 12.57 3.84 -6.72
C GLN A 109 13.21 5.12 -6.14
N SER A 110 12.94 6.28 -6.75
CA SER A 110 13.51 7.55 -6.28
C SER A 110 13.06 7.92 -4.86
N ARG A 111 11.83 7.58 -4.47
CA ARG A 111 11.30 7.90 -3.13
C ARG A 111 11.84 6.97 -2.05
N THR A 112 12.12 5.71 -2.39
CA THR A 112 12.83 4.79 -1.50
C THR A 112 14.23 5.30 -1.20
N VAL A 113 14.97 5.73 -2.23
CA VAL A 113 16.32 6.32 -2.07
C VAL A 113 16.27 7.58 -1.22
N ALA A 114 15.27 8.43 -1.41
CA ALA A 114 15.08 9.67 -0.63
C ALA A 114 14.61 9.43 0.82
N ASN A 115 14.31 8.19 1.22
CA ASN A 115 13.78 7.83 2.54
C ASN A 115 12.51 8.60 2.93
N ASP A 116 11.68 8.96 1.93
CA ASP A 116 10.55 9.89 2.12
C ASP A 116 9.55 9.39 3.16
N TYR A 117 9.34 8.06 3.26
CA TYR A 117 8.44 7.48 4.24
C TYR A 117 8.85 7.76 5.70
N THR A 118 10.15 7.75 5.98
CA THR A 118 10.67 8.12 7.31
C THR A 118 10.57 9.62 7.52
N ARG A 119 11.01 10.39 6.53
CA ARG A 119 11.01 11.86 6.57
C ARG A 119 9.62 12.43 6.80
N ILE A 120 8.59 11.93 6.13
CA ILE A 120 7.20 12.35 6.32
C ILE A 120 6.70 12.22 7.77
N ARG A 121 7.28 11.31 8.55
CA ARG A 121 6.89 11.10 9.95
C ARG A 121 7.61 12.00 10.93
N TYR A 122 8.82 12.49 10.61
CA TYR A 122 9.71 13.12 11.57
C TYR A 122 10.18 14.51 11.16
N ASP A 123 10.26 14.78 9.86
CA ASP A 123 10.66 16.07 9.32
C ASP A 123 9.43 16.97 9.29
N HIS A 124 9.43 18.03 10.09
CA HIS A 124 8.33 19.01 10.13
C HIS A 124 8.42 20.04 8.99
N GLN A 125 9.59 20.14 8.35
CA GLN A 125 9.92 21.04 7.24
C GLN A 125 10.27 20.24 5.97
N LEU A 126 9.30 19.51 5.42
CA LEU A 126 9.52 18.83 4.14
C LEU A 126 9.65 19.79 2.95
N ASP A 127 9.01 20.96 3.02
CA ASP A 127 8.92 21.91 1.90
C ASP A 127 9.89 23.09 2.06
N ASP A 128 11.01 22.91 2.77
CA ASP A 128 11.97 23.97 3.00
C ASP A 128 12.52 24.49 1.65
N PRO A 129 12.28 25.76 1.28
CA PRO A 129 12.81 26.32 0.04
C PRO A 129 14.35 26.43 0.04
N GLU A 130 14.99 26.40 1.21
CA GLU A 130 16.45 26.43 1.34
C GLU A 130 17.11 25.05 1.15
N ASP A 131 16.32 23.97 1.14
CA ASP A 131 16.78 22.61 0.78
C ASP A 131 15.99 22.03 -0.42
N PRO A 132 16.21 22.55 -1.64
CA PRO A 132 15.49 22.13 -2.83
C PRO A 132 15.76 20.66 -3.21
N ASN A 133 16.85 20.07 -2.72
CA ASN A 133 17.20 18.67 -2.99
C ASN A 133 16.38 17.69 -2.14
N GLN A 134 15.65 18.19 -1.15
CA GLN A 134 14.93 17.38 -0.18
C GLN A 134 13.41 17.58 -0.21
N GLN A 135 12.87 18.29 -1.21
CA GLN A 135 11.43 18.46 -1.31
C GLN A 135 10.69 17.13 -1.53
N PRO A 136 9.54 16.92 -0.88
CA PRO A 136 8.73 15.73 -1.07
C PRO A 136 8.15 15.75 -2.49
N PRO A 137 7.84 14.57 -3.05
CA PRO A 137 7.31 14.49 -4.40
C PRO A 137 6.03 15.32 -4.56
N PRO A 138 5.70 15.82 -5.77
CA PRO A 138 4.39 16.39 -6.03
C PRO A 138 3.28 15.39 -5.66
N MET A 139 2.27 15.83 -4.90
CA MET A 139 1.17 14.97 -4.44
C MET A 139 0.51 14.21 -5.61
N ALA A 140 0.34 14.88 -6.76
CA ALA A 140 -0.23 14.28 -7.96
C ALA A 140 0.56 13.06 -8.48
N GLN A 141 1.90 13.07 -8.36
CA GLN A 141 2.72 11.92 -8.76
C GLN A 141 2.53 10.73 -7.81
N LEU A 142 2.47 11.00 -6.50
CA LEU A 142 2.19 9.98 -5.50
C LEU A 142 0.80 9.37 -5.70
N GLN A 143 -0.22 10.21 -5.88
CA GLN A 143 -1.58 9.77 -6.20
C GLN A 143 -1.63 8.91 -7.46
N ARG A 144 -0.92 9.32 -8.52
CA ARG A 144 -0.84 8.56 -9.77
C ARG A 144 -0.18 7.19 -9.56
N ALA A 145 0.93 7.13 -8.84
CA ALA A 145 1.61 5.87 -8.53
C ALA A 145 0.68 4.91 -7.77
N VAL A 146 -0.01 5.41 -6.73
CA VAL A 146 -0.96 4.63 -5.93
C VAL A 146 -2.12 4.12 -6.80
N ARG A 147 -2.72 4.95 -7.64
CA ARG A 147 -3.82 4.53 -8.55
C ARG A 147 -3.39 3.50 -9.58
N VAL A 148 -2.17 3.63 -10.10
CA VAL A 148 -1.61 2.64 -11.04
C VAL A 148 -1.44 1.29 -10.36
N LEU A 149 -0.91 1.28 -9.12
CA LEU A 149 -0.78 0.05 -8.34
C LEU A 149 -2.14 -0.54 -7.98
N GLU A 150 -3.08 0.27 -7.51
CA GLU A 150 -4.47 -0.16 -7.23
C GLU A 150 -5.07 -0.89 -8.44
N ASN A 151 -4.95 -0.30 -9.63
CA ASN A 151 -5.47 -0.89 -10.85
C ASN A 151 -4.73 -2.17 -11.26
N ALA A 152 -3.40 -2.19 -11.18
CA ALA A 152 -2.59 -3.33 -11.56
C ALA A 152 -2.83 -4.54 -10.64
N VAL A 153 -2.81 -4.31 -9.33
CA VAL A 153 -3.05 -5.34 -8.31
C VAL A 153 -4.51 -5.78 -8.34
N GLY A 154 -5.46 -4.84 -8.51
CA GLY A 154 -6.88 -5.17 -8.65
C GLY A 154 -7.17 -6.05 -9.87
N ARG A 155 -6.46 -5.87 -11.00
CA ARG A 155 -6.53 -6.79 -12.14
C ARG A 155 -5.99 -8.18 -11.79
N ALA A 156 -4.85 -8.25 -11.09
CA ALA A 156 -4.26 -9.53 -10.68
C ALA A 156 -5.19 -10.31 -9.73
N ILE A 157 -5.84 -9.62 -8.78
CA ILE A 157 -6.83 -10.23 -7.87
C ILE A 157 -8.04 -10.74 -8.65
N ARG A 158 -8.62 -9.93 -9.55
CA ARG A 158 -9.77 -10.36 -10.36
C ARG A 158 -9.44 -11.59 -11.21
N ALA A 159 -8.21 -11.69 -11.70
CA ALA A 159 -7.76 -12.82 -12.50
C ALA A 159 -7.71 -14.16 -11.72
N THR A 160 -7.74 -14.15 -10.38
CA THR A 160 -7.82 -15.39 -9.60
C THR A 160 -9.25 -15.93 -9.46
N GLY A 161 -10.24 -15.32 -10.10
CA GLY A 161 -11.64 -15.76 -10.03
C GLY A 161 -12.31 -15.50 -8.68
N ILE A 162 -11.73 -14.63 -7.85
CA ILE A 162 -12.39 -14.12 -6.65
C ILE A 162 -13.49 -13.14 -7.11
N GLU A 163 -14.67 -13.68 -7.39
CA GLU A 163 -15.90 -12.91 -7.50
C GLU A 163 -16.34 -12.51 -6.09
N VAL A 164 -16.49 -11.21 -5.87
CA VAL A 164 -16.99 -10.69 -4.60
C VAL A 164 -18.50 -10.79 -4.63
N THR A 165 -19.09 -11.78 -3.97
CA THR A 165 -20.48 -11.66 -3.52
C THR A 165 -20.47 -10.66 -2.37
N ILE A 166 -20.93 -9.43 -2.61
CA ILE A 166 -21.17 -8.50 -1.52
C ILE A 166 -22.34 -9.09 -0.71
N PRO A 167 -22.22 -9.33 0.60
CA PRO A 167 -23.36 -9.72 1.41
C PRO A 167 -24.40 -8.58 1.33
N GLY A 168 -25.43 -8.76 0.52
CA GLY A 168 -26.37 -7.71 0.14
C GLY A 168 -26.88 -7.79 -1.29
N ASP A 169 -26.22 -8.54 -2.19
CA ASP A 169 -26.80 -8.88 -3.49
C ASP A 169 -27.94 -9.88 -3.28
N LEU A 170 -29.15 -9.34 -3.06
CA LEU A 170 -30.38 -10.09 -3.21
C LEU A 170 -30.33 -10.77 -4.58
N LYS A 171 -30.30 -12.10 -4.57
CA LYS A 171 -30.74 -12.89 -5.72
C LYS A 171 -32.22 -12.54 -5.93
N LEU A 172 -32.50 -11.58 -6.80
CA LEU A 172 -33.81 -11.48 -7.42
C LEU A 172 -33.94 -12.68 -8.35
N SER A 173 -34.48 -13.77 -7.80
CA SER A 173 -35.05 -14.83 -8.61
C SER A 173 -36.15 -14.22 -9.47
N LEU A 174 -36.04 -14.34 -10.79
CA LEU A 174 -37.22 -14.22 -11.65
C LEU A 174 -38.22 -15.28 -11.15
N VAL A 175 -39.30 -14.82 -10.54
CA VAL A 175 -40.51 -15.64 -10.40
C VAL A 175 -41.14 -15.66 -11.78
N ALA A 176 -40.88 -16.72 -12.53
CA ALA A 176 -41.69 -17.06 -13.69
C ALA A 176 -42.99 -17.71 -13.19
N GLY A 177 -44.13 -17.13 -13.57
CA GLY A 177 -45.41 -17.82 -13.58
C GLY A 177 -46.52 -17.16 -12.75
N CYS A 178 -47.36 -16.38 -13.42
CA CYS A 178 -48.76 -16.71 -13.66
C CYS A 178 -49.10 -16.30 -15.09
#